data_AF-A0A351G3C9-F1
#
_entry.id   AF-A0A351G3C9-F1
#
_cell.length_a   1.000
_cell.length_b   1.000
_cell.length_c   1.000
_cell.angle_alpha   90.00
_cell.angle_beta   90.00
_cell.angle_gamma   90.00
#
_symmetry.space_group_name_H-M   'P 1'
#
loop_
_entity.id
_entity.type
_entity.pdbx_description
1 polymer ?
#
loop_
_entity_poly.entity_id
_entity_poly.type
_entity_poly.pdbx_seq_one_letter_code
_entity_poly.pdbx_strand_id
1 'polypeptide(L)'
;MKEHRFLWIVLLLITLALVIIPLVIFLPKQAAAASDPWAGVPERPTHTDHTFLLKGPYETGQEVTRACLECHAEAAEEMMQTVHWTWESEPVLLPGRDEPVTVGKKNQINNFCIGIQGNWQKCTSCHAGYGWEDETYFETASQENVDCLVCHAQNGTYAKSDYGNPMNSVDLAAAAQSVGIPDRQNCGSCHFKGGGGNAVKHGDLDESLYWPSASTDVHMGSYDFICIDCHQAQDHEIKGRSISVSLDDANQVYCTDCHDDDLHQDERLNAHVETVACQTCHIP
;
A
#
# COMPACT_ATOMS: atom_id res chain seq x y z
N MET A 1 -48.47 15.07 61.19
CA MET A 1 -47.16 15.75 61.06
C MET A 1 -46.02 14.73 61.18
N LYS A 2 -45.74 13.91 60.15
CA LYS A 2 -44.61 12.98 60.15
C LYS A 2 -44.07 12.62 58.74
N GLU A 3 -44.50 13.30 57.68
CA GLU A 3 -44.14 12.91 56.30
C GLU A 3 -42.96 13.68 55.69
N HIS A 4 -42.52 14.79 56.29
CA HIS A 4 -41.39 15.57 55.74
C HIS A 4 -40.02 15.21 56.33
N ARG A 5 -39.94 14.22 57.24
CA ARG A 5 -38.71 13.89 57.98
C ARG A 5 -37.61 13.28 57.09
N PHE A 6 -37.97 12.79 55.90
CA PHE A 6 -37.07 12.19 54.93
C PHE A 6 -36.84 13.05 53.68
N LEU A 7 -37.52 14.20 53.56
CA LEU A 7 -37.46 15.04 52.37
C LEU A 7 -36.04 15.61 52.15
N TRP A 8 -35.32 15.94 53.24
CA TRP A 8 -33.93 16.40 53.14
C TRP A 8 -33.01 15.29 52.61
N ILE A 9 -33.31 14.01 52.89
CA ILE A 9 -32.43 12.89 52.51
C ILE A 9 -32.57 12.67 51.01
N VAL A 10 -33.81 12.72 50.50
CA VAL A 10 -34.09 12.63 49.06
C VAL A 10 -33.43 13.79 48.30
N LEU A 11 -33.55 15.03 48.80
CA LEU A 11 -32.89 16.19 48.21
C LEU A 11 -31.35 16.07 48.21
N LEU A 12 -30.76 15.62 49.32
CA LEU A 12 -29.31 15.39 49.42
C LEU A 12 -28.85 14.34 48.40
N LEU A 13 -29.57 13.22 48.27
CA LEU A 13 -29.24 12.16 47.32
C LEU A 13 -29.36 12.62 45.87
N ILE A 14 -30.38 13.41 45.52
CA ILE A 14 -30.53 13.99 44.18
C ILE A 14 -29.37 14.95 43.90
N THR A 15 -29.00 15.79 44.88
CA THR A 15 -27.90 16.75 44.71
C THR A 15 -26.55 16.04 44.58
N LEU A 16 -26.31 14.99 45.38
CA LEU A 16 -25.13 14.13 45.26
C LEU A 16 -25.09 13.42 43.90
N ALA A 17 -26.21 12.89 43.43
CA ALA A 17 -26.29 12.28 42.11
C ALA A 17 -25.97 13.29 40.99
N LEU A 18 -26.53 14.50 41.06
CA LEU A 18 -26.26 15.57 40.09
C LEU A 18 -24.80 16.06 40.08
N VAL A 19 -24.04 15.86 41.16
CA VAL A 19 -22.61 16.22 41.21
C VAL A 19 -21.74 15.02 40.86
N ILE A 20 -21.98 13.86 41.48
CA ILE A 20 -21.13 12.66 41.34
C ILE A 20 -21.29 12.03 39.97
N ILE A 21 -22.49 11.97 39.39
CA ILE A 21 -22.69 11.34 38.07
C ILE A 21 -21.87 12.07 36.98
N PRO A 22 -21.96 13.40 36.81
CA PRO A 22 -21.08 14.08 35.87
C PRO A 22 -19.61 13.97 36.26
N LEU A 23 -19.25 14.02 37.55
CA LEU A 23 -17.87 13.80 37.97
C LEU A 23 -17.36 12.43 37.53
N VAL A 24 -18.12 11.35 37.69
CA VAL A 24 -17.72 9.99 37.30
C VAL A 24 -17.74 9.80 35.78
N ILE A 25 -18.64 10.48 35.06
CA ILE A 25 -18.70 10.45 33.58
C ILE A 25 -17.55 11.24 32.96
N PHE A 26 -17.16 12.37 33.57
CA PHE A 26 -16.16 13.31 33.04
C PHE A 26 -14.81 13.28 33.80
N LEU A 27 -14.65 12.40 34.79
CA LEU A 27 -13.35 12.12 35.40
C LEU A 27 -12.51 11.36 34.38
N PRO A 28 -11.30 11.85 34.02
CA PRO A 28 -10.43 11.14 33.11
C PRO A 28 -10.17 9.76 33.69
N LYS A 29 -10.53 8.72 32.95
CA LYS A 29 -10.19 7.37 33.33
C LYS A 29 -8.68 7.23 33.13
N GLN A 30 -8.05 6.47 34.00
CA GLN A 30 -6.64 6.15 33.79
C GLN A 30 -6.59 5.29 32.52
N ALA A 31 -5.97 5.83 31.46
CA ALA A 31 -5.84 5.15 30.19
C ALA A 31 -5.30 3.73 30.43
N ALA A 32 -5.91 2.73 29.79
CA ALA A 32 -5.34 1.40 29.76
C ALA A 32 -3.92 1.50 29.17
N ALA A 33 -3.02 0.61 29.58
CA ALA A 33 -1.72 0.53 28.91
C ALA A 33 -1.98 0.26 27.42
N ALA A 34 -1.54 1.18 26.56
CA ALA A 34 -1.58 1.04 25.11
C ALA A 34 -1.06 -0.34 24.69
N SER A 35 -1.74 -1.00 23.75
CA SER A 35 -1.21 -2.23 23.16
C SER A 35 0.15 -1.97 22.51
N ASP A 36 1.01 -3.00 22.49
CA ASP A 36 2.31 -2.91 21.83
C ASP A 36 2.11 -2.88 20.31
N PRO A 37 2.43 -1.78 19.61
CA PRO A 37 2.16 -1.68 18.18
C PRO A 37 2.97 -2.66 17.34
N TRP A 38 4.09 -3.16 17.88
CA TRP A 38 4.89 -4.19 17.21
C TRP A 38 4.16 -5.52 17.06
N ALA A 39 3.12 -5.77 17.85
CA ALA A 39 2.30 -6.97 17.70
C ALA A 39 1.53 -7.01 16.37
N GLY A 40 1.28 -5.84 15.74
CA GLY A 40 0.62 -5.75 14.43
C GLY A 40 1.59 -5.80 13.23
N VAL A 41 2.90 -5.76 13.49
CA VAL A 41 3.92 -5.76 12.43
C VAL A 41 4.25 -7.20 12.04
N PRO A 42 4.14 -7.57 10.75
CA PRO A 42 4.37 -8.94 10.31
C PRO A 42 5.86 -9.28 10.31
N GLU A 43 6.17 -10.56 10.50
CA GLU A 43 7.52 -11.06 10.23
C GLU A 43 7.75 -11.15 8.72
N ARG A 44 8.85 -10.57 8.24
CA ARG A 44 9.22 -10.64 6.82
C ARG A 44 9.54 -12.08 6.42
N PRO A 45 9.09 -12.54 5.23
CA PRO A 45 9.30 -13.92 4.80
C PRO A 45 10.80 -14.23 4.62
N THR A 46 11.22 -15.45 4.95
CA THR A 46 12.61 -15.86 4.74
C THR A 46 12.91 -16.06 3.25
N HIS A 47 13.98 -15.45 2.77
CA HIS A 47 14.42 -15.55 1.38
C HIS A 47 15.25 -16.83 1.13
N THR A 48 14.93 -17.55 0.05
CA THR A 48 15.73 -18.66 -0.50
C THR A 48 16.76 -18.13 -1.49
N ASP A 49 18.04 -18.48 -1.35
CA ASP A 49 19.08 -18.05 -2.29
C ASP A 49 18.88 -18.64 -3.70
N HIS A 50 18.72 -17.75 -4.70
CA HIS A 50 18.48 -18.12 -6.10
C HIS A 50 19.75 -18.24 -6.95
N THR A 51 20.94 -17.91 -6.40
CA THR A 51 22.22 -17.87 -7.14
C THR A 51 22.50 -19.16 -7.91
N PHE A 52 22.18 -20.31 -7.32
CA PHE A 52 22.42 -21.62 -7.93
C PHE A 52 21.21 -22.20 -8.68
N LEU A 53 20.04 -21.57 -8.54
CA LEU A 53 18.77 -22.01 -9.11
C LEU A 53 18.56 -21.38 -10.50
N LEU A 54 18.86 -20.10 -10.67
CA LEU A 54 18.65 -19.36 -11.91
C LEU A 54 19.96 -19.09 -12.65
N LYS A 55 20.48 -20.09 -13.35
CA LYS A 55 21.80 -20.01 -14.01
C LYS A 55 21.81 -19.21 -15.31
N GLY A 56 20.66 -19.09 -15.98
CA GLY A 56 20.58 -18.53 -17.34
C GLY A 56 21.43 -19.32 -18.35
N PRO A 57 21.89 -18.68 -19.44
CA PRO A 57 21.62 -17.29 -19.82
C PRO A 57 20.14 -17.06 -20.15
N TYR A 58 19.71 -15.80 -20.08
CA TYR A 58 18.38 -15.36 -20.50
C TYR A 58 18.54 -14.19 -21.48
N GLU A 59 17.88 -14.26 -22.63
CA GLU A 59 17.88 -13.21 -23.64
C GLU A 59 16.72 -12.22 -23.44
N THR A 60 15.63 -12.66 -22.81
CA THR A 60 14.42 -11.84 -22.61
C THR A 60 13.90 -11.95 -21.17
N GLY A 61 13.14 -10.94 -20.74
CA GLY A 61 12.46 -10.97 -19.44
C GLY A 61 11.51 -12.16 -19.32
N GLN A 62 10.83 -12.51 -20.41
CA GLN A 62 9.90 -13.63 -20.48
C GLN A 62 10.60 -14.99 -20.24
N GLU A 63 11.84 -15.16 -20.70
CA GLU A 63 12.62 -16.36 -20.40
C GLU A 63 12.96 -16.47 -18.91
N VAL A 64 13.22 -15.35 -18.23
CA VAL A 64 13.38 -15.33 -16.78
C VAL A 64 12.09 -15.74 -16.09
N THR A 65 10.96 -15.12 -16.46
CA THR A 65 9.66 -15.45 -15.89
C THR A 65 9.32 -16.92 -16.09
N ARG A 66 9.55 -17.48 -17.29
CA ARG A 66 9.36 -18.91 -17.55
C ARG A 66 10.18 -19.79 -16.59
N ALA A 67 11.42 -19.42 -16.29
CA ALA A 67 12.25 -20.14 -15.32
C ALA A 67 11.72 -19.99 -13.88
N CYS A 68 11.24 -18.81 -13.48
CA CYS A 68 10.62 -18.59 -12.18
C CYS A 68 9.38 -19.49 -11.98
N LEU A 69 8.57 -19.64 -13.03
CA LEU A 69 7.32 -20.43 -13.00
C LEU A 69 7.55 -21.94 -12.85
N GLU A 70 8.79 -22.45 -13.03
CA GLU A 70 9.11 -23.85 -12.72
C GLU A 70 8.97 -24.16 -11.22
N CYS A 71 9.16 -23.16 -10.35
CA CYS A 71 9.04 -23.28 -8.91
C CYS A 71 7.85 -22.48 -8.33
N HIS A 72 7.44 -21.40 -9.00
CA HIS A 72 6.38 -20.49 -8.56
C HIS A 72 5.19 -20.51 -9.53
N ALA A 73 4.61 -21.69 -9.74
CA ALA A 73 3.62 -21.93 -10.80
C ALA A 73 2.37 -21.03 -10.72
N GLU A 74 1.98 -20.59 -9.53
CA GLU A 74 0.77 -19.78 -9.30
C GLU A 74 1.06 -18.27 -9.29
N ALA A 75 2.31 -17.87 -9.08
CA ALA A 75 2.67 -16.47 -8.81
C ALA A 75 2.33 -15.50 -9.96
N ALA A 76 2.48 -15.92 -11.22
CA ALA A 76 2.07 -15.09 -12.34
C ALA A 76 0.55 -14.98 -12.44
N GLU A 77 -0.19 -16.07 -12.20
CA GLU A 77 -1.65 -16.04 -12.22
C GLU A 77 -2.19 -15.12 -11.12
N GLU A 78 -1.65 -15.25 -9.91
CA GLU A 78 -1.91 -14.37 -8.76
C GLU A 78 -1.67 -12.89 -9.13
N MET A 79 -0.48 -12.55 -9.60
CA MET A 79 -0.16 -11.18 -10.04
C MET A 79 -1.10 -10.67 -11.12
N MET A 80 -1.48 -11.51 -12.07
CA MET A 80 -2.35 -11.15 -13.20
C MET A 80 -3.78 -10.80 -12.77
N GLN A 81 -4.20 -11.19 -11.57
CA GLN A 81 -5.50 -10.83 -10.99
C GLN A 81 -5.47 -9.48 -10.28
N THR A 82 -4.30 -8.86 -10.11
CA THR A 82 -4.14 -7.62 -9.34
C THR A 82 -4.18 -6.36 -10.20
N VAL A 83 -4.41 -5.23 -9.53
CA VAL A 83 -4.34 -3.89 -10.15
C VAL A 83 -2.94 -3.54 -10.67
N HIS A 84 -1.87 -4.18 -10.19
CA HIS A 84 -0.51 -3.94 -10.70
C HIS A 84 -0.33 -4.50 -12.12
N TRP A 85 -1.11 -5.53 -12.47
CA TRP A 85 -1.17 -6.10 -13.80
C TRP A 85 -2.26 -5.46 -14.67
N THR A 86 -3.51 -5.41 -14.20
CA THR A 86 -4.64 -4.95 -15.02
C THR A 86 -4.63 -3.45 -15.25
N TRP A 87 -4.07 -2.69 -14.30
CA TRP A 87 -4.21 -1.22 -14.20
C TRP A 87 -5.67 -0.73 -14.16
N GLU A 88 -6.58 -1.59 -13.74
CA GLU A 88 -8.02 -1.36 -13.65
C GLU A 88 -8.57 -1.94 -12.35
N SER A 89 -9.57 -1.26 -11.79
CA SER A 89 -10.43 -1.77 -10.74
C SER A 89 -11.39 -2.82 -11.30
N GLU A 90 -12.02 -3.56 -10.39
CA GLU A 90 -13.28 -4.22 -10.72
C GLU A 90 -14.33 -3.20 -11.22
N PRO A 91 -15.30 -3.62 -12.06
CA PRO A 91 -16.36 -2.74 -12.51
C PRO A 91 -17.17 -2.16 -11.34
N VAL A 92 -17.28 -0.84 -11.29
CA VAL A 92 -17.95 -0.09 -10.23
C VAL A 92 -19.03 0.81 -10.82
N LEU A 93 -20.21 0.83 -10.19
CA LEU A 93 -21.29 1.72 -10.58
C LEU A 93 -21.09 3.09 -9.95
N LEU A 94 -20.73 4.07 -10.78
CA LEU A 94 -20.53 5.46 -10.34
C LEU A 94 -21.86 6.22 -10.24
N PRO A 95 -22.00 7.15 -9.27
CA PRO A 95 -23.14 8.06 -9.24
C PRO A 95 -23.31 8.80 -10.59
N GLY A 96 -24.51 8.72 -11.15
CA GLY A 96 -24.84 9.36 -12.43
C GLY A 96 -24.44 8.56 -13.68
N ARG A 97 -24.06 7.28 -13.54
CA ARG A 97 -23.94 6.34 -14.65
C ARG A 97 -25.01 5.26 -14.56
N ASP A 98 -25.49 4.85 -15.73
CA ASP A 98 -26.45 3.74 -15.86
C ASP A 98 -25.74 2.37 -15.90
N GLU A 99 -24.45 2.35 -16.25
CA GLU A 99 -23.65 1.13 -16.39
C GLU A 99 -22.36 1.21 -15.54
N PRO A 100 -21.89 0.07 -15.00
CA PRO A 100 -20.61 -0.02 -14.32
C PRO A 100 -19.44 0.33 -15.23
N VAL A 101 -18.40 0.91 -14.65
CA VAL A 101 -17.14 1.21 -15.34
C VAL A 101 -15.96 0.82 -14.49
N THR A 102 -14.81 0.57 -15.11
CA THR A 102 -13.56 0.37 -14.39
C THR A 102 -12.84 1.72 -14.24
N VAL A 103 -12.20 1.93 -13.09
CA VAL A 103 -11.29 3.05 -12.84
C VAL A 103 -9.87 2.52 -12.74
N GLY A 104 -8.85 3.34 -13.00
CA GLY A 104 -7.46 2.91 -12.92
C GLY A 104 -6.58 3.54 -13.98
N LYS A 105 -5.27 3.29 -13.92
CA LYS A 105 -4.30 3.92 -14.83
C LYS A 105 -4.59 3.63 -16.31
N LYS A 106 -5.24 2.51 -16.62
CA LYS A 106 -5.64 2.17 -18.00
C LYS A 106 -6.73 3.09 -18.56
N ASN A 107 -7.65 3.56 -17.71
CA ASN A 107 -8.84 4.34 -18.13
C ASN A 107 -8.92 5.75 -17.59
N GLN A 108 -8.03 6.14 -16.69
CA GLN A 108 -8.06 7.46 -16.07
C GLN A 108 -7.38 8.52 -16.90
N ILE A 109 -8.02 9.69 -16.90
CA ILE A 109 -7.46 10.92 -17.41
C ILE A 109 -6.97 11.76 -16.23
N ASN A 110 -5.76 12.29 -16.33
CA ASN A 110 -5.18 13.23 -15.37
C ASN A 110 -4.68 14.50 -16.06
N ASN A 111 -4.15 15.43 -15.28
CA ASN A 111 -3.59 16.70 -15.75
C ASN A 111 -2.04 16.68 -15.88
N PHE A 112 -1.43 15.50 -15.87
CA PHE A 112 0.00 15.29 -16.15
C PHE A 112 0.18 14.83 -17.59
N CYS A 113 0.45 13.54 -17.81
CA CYS A 113 0.60 12.94 -19.14
C CYS A 113 -0.75 12.64 -19.82
N ILE A 114 -1.86 13.17 -19.31
CA ILE A 114 -3.24 12.98 -19.75
C ILE A 114 -3.73 11.55 -19.54
N GLY A 115 -3.16 10.56 -20.22
CA GLY A 115 -3.61 9.17 -20.16
C GLY A 115 -2.62 8.25 -20.84
N ILE A 116 -2.88 6.94 -20.72
CA ILE A 116 -2.02 5.92 -21.31
C ILE A 116 -2.19 5.78 -22.82
N GLN A 117 -3.40 6.05 -23.32
CA GLN A 117 -3.75 5.89 -24.73
C GLN A 117 -2.88 6.79 -25.60
N GLY A 118 -2.05 6.18 -26.45
CA GLY A 118 -1.08 6.87 -27.30
C GLY A 118 0.26 7.21 -26.63
N ASN A 119 0.43 6.89 -25.34
CA ASN A 119 1.65 7.14 -24.56
C ASN A 119 2.29 5.85 -23.99
N TRP A 120 1.87 4.68 -24.49
CA TRP A 120 2.25 3.35 -24.00
C TRP A 120 3.74 3.22 -23.70
N GLN A 121 4.61 3.58 -24.66
CA GLN A 121 6.07 3.48 -24.59
C GLN A 121 6.68 3.89 -23.24
N LYS A 122 6.27 5.05 -22.72
CA LYS A 122 6.77 5.55 -21.43
C LYS A 122 5.86 5.17 -20.27
N CYS A 123 4.55 5.15 -20.46
CA CYS A 123 3.62 4.82 -19.38
C CYS A 123 3.87 3.42 -18.82
N THR A 124 4.03 2.43 -19.70
CA THR A 124 4.18 0.99 -19.38
C THR A 124 5.60 0.59 -19.00
N SER A 125 6.56 1.51 -19.03
CA SER A 125 7.84 1.32 -18.32
C SER A 125 7.66 1.08 -16.81
N CYS A 126 6.54 1.52 -16.25
CA CYS A 126 6.15 1.27 -14.85
C CYS A 126 5.11 0.15 -14.69
N HIS A 127 4.79 -0.61 -15.74
CA HIS A 127 3.85 -1.75 -15.65
C HIS A 127 4.58 -2.99 -15.13
N ALA A 128 3.90 -3.83 -14.34
CA ALA A 128 4.44 -5.08 -13.82
C ALA A 128 4.48 -6.21 -14.88
N GLY A 129 4.75 -5.84 -16.13
CA GLY A 129 4.83 -6.75 -17.26
C GLY A 129 5.74 -6.26 -18.37
N TYR A 130 5.88 -7.11 -19.40
CA TYR A 130 6.76 -6.93 -20.54
C TYR A 130 5.99 -6.76 -21.84
N GLY A 131 6.29 -5.69 -22.57
CA GLY A 131 5.85 -5.51 -23.97
C GLY A 131 4.44 -4.95 -24.11
N TRP A 132 3.97 -4.14 -23.17
CA TRP A 132 2.68 -3.46 -23.32
C TRP A 132 2.81 -2.25 -24.24
N GLU A 133 2.65 -2.52 -25.55
CA GLU A 133 2.86 -1.57 -26.64
C GLU A 133 1.60 -0.80 -27.06
N ASP A 134 0.43 -1.42 -26.93
CA ASP A 134 -0.85 -0.84 -27.34
C ASP A 134 -2.06 -1.44 -26.60
N GLU A 135 -3.26 -1.08 -27.05
CA GLU A 135 -4.54 -1.52 -26.50
C GLU A 135 -4.82 -3.03 -26.65
N THR A 136 -4.16 -3.71 -27.60
CA THR A 136 -4.35 -5.13 -27.90
C THR A 136 -3.47 -6.04 -27.04
N TYR A 137 -2.59 -5.48 -26.20
CA TYR A 137 -1.64 -6.23 -25.37
C TYR A 137 -2.30 -7.40 -24.61
N PHE A 138 -3.43 -7.16 -23.94
CA PHE A 138 -4.11 -8.20 -23.16
C PHE A 138 -4.76 -9.31 -24.00
N GLU A 139 -4.87 -9.16 -25.32
CA GLU A 139 -5.35 -10.23 -26.21
C GLU A 139 -4.30 -11.32 -26.42
N THR A 140 -3.01 -10.98 -26.20
CA THR A 140 -1.87 -11.89 -26.44
C THR A 140 -0.99 -12.09 -25.21
N ALA A 141 -1.17 -11.28 -24.16
CA ALA A 141 -0.41 -11.39 -22.94
C ALA A 141 -0.60 -12.76 -22.27
N SER A 142 0.51 -13.32 -21.80
CA SER A 142 0.58 -14.61 -21.11
C SER A 142 1.24 -14.46 -19.74
N GLN A 143 1.24 -15.53 -18.94
CA GLN A 143 1.95 -15.55 -17.66
C GLN A 143 3.44 -15.21 -17.80
N GLU A 144 4.08 -15.56 -18.92
CA GLU A 144 5.48 -15.23 -19.18
C GLU A 144 5.71 -13.71 -19.32
N ASN A 145 4.66 -12.94 -19.60
CA ASN A 145 4.75 -11.48 -19.69
C ASN A 145 4.73 -10.79 -18.32
N VAL A 146 4.53 -11.49 -17.20
CA VAL A 146 4.67 -10.92 -15.85
C VAL A 146 6.14 -10.59 -15.58
N ASP A 147 6.42 -9.37 -15.12
CA ASP A 147 7.77 -8.95 -14.73
C ASP A 147 8.01 -9.26 -13.25
N CYS A 148 8.63 -10.40 -12.96
CA CYS A 148 9.00 -10.77 -11.59
C CYS A 148 10.16 -9.92 -11.05
N LEU A 149 11.03 -9.41 -11.93
CA LEU A 149 12.30 -8.79 -11.55
C LEU A 149 12.12 -7.36 -11.03
N VAL A 150 11.15 -6.61 -11.55
CA VAL A 150 10.92 -5.20 -11.13
C VAL A 150 10.67 -5.07 -9.63
N CYS A 151 9.97 -6.04 -9.04
CA CYS A 151 9.68 -6.05 -7.60
C CYS A 151 10.75 -6.80 -6.80
N HIS A 152 11.37 -7.85 -7.35
CA HIS A 152 12.18 -8.77 -6.56
C HIS A 152 13.69 -8.65 -6.76
N ALA A 153 14.17 -8.20 -7.91
CA ALA A 153 15.61 -8.10 -8.16
C ALA A 153 16.25 -7.06 -7.22
N GLN A 154 17.44 -7.36 -6.68
CA GLN A 154 18.16 -6.40 -5.86
C GLN A 154 18.49 -5.11 -6.62
N ASN A 155 18.63 -4.02 -5.87
CA ASN A 155 18.89 -2.72 -6.47
C ASN A 155 20.17 -2.70 -7.30
N GLY A 156 20.05 -2.04 -8.46
CA GLY A 156 21.15 -1.88 -9.41
C GLY A 156 21.38 -3.08 -10.32
N THR A 157 20.71 -4.22 -10.14
CA THR A 157 20.84 -5.38 -11.04
C THR A 157 19.81 -5.36 -12.16
N TYR A 158 18.67 -4.70 -11.95
CA TYR A 158 17.56 -4.69 -12.89
C TYR A 158 16.99 -3.28 -13.09
N ALA A 159 16.61 -2.97 -14.33
CA ALA A 159 15.85 -1.77 -14.64
C ALA A 159 15.15 -1.90 -16.00
N LYS A 160 13.95 -1.32 -16.06
CA LYS A 160 13.07 -1.35 -17.24
C LYS A 160 13.40 -0.23 -18.22
N SER A 161 12.99 -0.45 -19.46
CA SER A 161 13.07 0.47 -20.58
C SER A 161 11.68 0.68 -21.17
N ASP A 162 11.62 1.04 -22.44
CA ASP A 162 10.37 1.28 -23.15
C ASP A 162 9.49 0.03 -23.14
N TYR A 163 8.18 0.26 -23.04
CA TYR A 163 7.15 -0.79 -23.01
C TYR A 163 7.27 -1.79 -21.85
N GLY A 164 8.07 -1.45 -20.84
CA GLY A 164 8.35 -2.31 -19.69
C GLY A 164 9.40 -3.38 -19.94
N ASN A 165 10.01 -3.46 -21.13
CA ASN A 165 11.06 -4.44 -21.41
C ASN A 165 12.34 -4.13 -20.60
N PRO A 166 13.14 -5.13 -20.22
CA PRO A 166 14.43 -4.88 -19.56
C PRO A 166 15.34 -3.97 -20.42
N MET A 167 16.16 -3.13 -19.79
CA MET A 167 17.21 -2.42 -20.54
C MET A 167 18.22 -3.40 -21.13
N ASN A 168 18.70 -3.13 -22.36
CA ASN A 168 19.72 -3.96 -23.03
C ASN A 168 21.05 -4.13 -22.26
N SER A 169 21.31 -3.27 -21.26
CA SER A 169 22.51 -3.33 -20.43
C SER A 169 22.37 -4.23 -19.21
N VAL A 170 21.16 -4.74 -18.93
CA VAL A 170 20.87 -5.61 -17.80
C VAL A 170 21.39 -7.02 -18.09
N ASP A 171 22.19 -7.55 -17.17
CA ASP A 171 22.47 -8.99 -17.12
C ASP A 171 21.29 -9.68 -16.44
N LEU A 172 20.42 -10.29 -17.24
CA LEU A 172 19.21 -10.94 -16.75
C LEU A 172 19.49 -12.15 -15.86
N ALA A 173 20.61 -12.86 -16.07
CA ALA A 173 20.98 -13.96 -15.19
C ALA A 173 21.39 -13.42 -13.81
N ALA A 174 22.18 -12.35 -13.77
CA ALA A 174 22.55 -11.70 -12.51
C ALA A 174 21.33 -11.10 -11.79
N ALA A 175 20.41 -10.46 -12.53
CA ALA A 175 19.17 -9.94 -11.97
C ALA A 175 18.32 -11.06 -11.35
N ALA A 176 18.12 -12.16 -12.08
CA ALA A 176 17.37 -13.34 -11.64
C ALA A 176 18.01 -14.03 -10.41
N GLN A 177 19.33 -14.09 -10.34
CA GLN A 177 20.04 -14.64 -9.17
C GLN A 177 19.93 -13.75 -7.94
N SER A 178 19.74 -12.46 -8.14
CA SER A 178 19.68 -11.45 -7.08
C SER A 178 18.29 -11.26 -6.47
N VAL A 179 17.26 -11.99 -6.96
CA VAL A 179 15.88 -11.80 -6.48
C VAL A 179 15.80 -11.97 -4.97
N GLY A 180 14.87 -11.26 -4.32
CA GLY A 180 14.73 -11.21 -2.87
C GLY A 180 13.39 -10.65 -2.43
N ILE A 181 13.29 -10.34 -1.13
CA ILE A 181 12.17 -9.56 -0.61
C ILE A 181 12.26 -8.15 -1.22
N PRO A 182 11.16 -7.59 -1.75
CA PRO A 182 11.16 -6.23 -2.27
C PRO A 182 11.58 -5.22 -1.20
N ASP A 183 12.33 -4.20 -1.60
CA ASP A 183 12.62 -3.06 -0.74
C ASP A 183 12.01 -1.75 -1.28
N ARG A 184 12.30 -0.63 -0.60
CA ARG A 184 11.76 0.69 -0.94
C ARG A 184 12.13 1.14 -2.36
N GLN A 185 13.29 0.72 -2.89
CA GLN A 185 13.73 1.09 -4.23
C GLN A 185 13.00 0.28 -5.30
N ASN A 186 12.67 -0.99 -5.05
CA ASN A 186 11.83 -1.78 -5.94
C ASN A 186 10.47 -1.10 -6.18
N CYS A 187 9.76 -0.75 -5.11
CA CYS A 187 8.48 -0.04 -5.20
C CYS A 187 8.66 1.39 -5.77
N GLY A 188 9.69 2.10 -5.27
CA GLY A 188 9.98 3.48 -5.64
C GLY A 188 10.34 3.67 -7.11
N SER A 189 10.85 2.64 -7.79
CA SER A 189 11.17 2.66 -9.23
C SER A 189 10.00 3.14 -10.09
N CYS A 190 8.77 2.81 -9.67
CA CYS A 190 7.53 3.23 -10.30
C CYS A 190 6.80 4.31 -9.49
N HIS A 191 6.77 4.19 -8.16
CA HIS A 191 5.92 5.01 -7.31
C HIS A 191 6.48 6.43 -7.07
N PHE A 192 7.80 6.61 -7.02
CA PHE A 192 8.41 7.92 -6.71
C PHE A 192 8.50 8.83 -7.94
N LYS A 193 8.40 8.26 -9.15
CA LYS A 193 8.58 8.97 -10.42
C LYS A 193 7.30 9.10 -11.25
N GLY A 194 6.15 8.88 -10.63
CA GLY A 194 4.86 8.99 -11.28
C GLY A 194 4.66 10.36 -11.94
N GLY A 195 4.15 10.39 -13.17
CA GLY A 195 3.92 11.63 -13.91
C GLY A 195 5.15 12.22 -14.61
N GLY A 196 6.26 11.47 -14.69
CA GLY A 196 7.43 11.81 -15.50
C GLY A 196 8.64 12.36 -14.73
N GLY A 197 8.63 12.28 -13.40
CA GLY A 197 9.76 12.72 -12.57
C GLY A 197 9.53 12.52 -11.08
N ASN A 198 10.60 12.70 -10.29
CA ASN A 198 10.54 12.58 -8.82
C ASN A 198 9.55 13.58 -8.21
N ALA A 199 8.71 13.13 -7.28
CA ALA A 199 7.71 13.96 -6.57
C ALA A 199 6.74 14.74 -7.48
N VAL A 200 6.55 14.31 -8.74
CA VAL A 200 5.70 15.03 -9.69
C VAL A 200 4.22 14.77 -9.42
N LYS A 201 3.83 13.49 -9.28
CA LYS A 201 2.42 13.11 -9.11
C LYS A 201 1.98 12.93 -7.66
N HIS A 202 2.80 12.26 -6.85
CA HIS A 202 2.53 12.01 -5.43
C HIS A 202 3.55 12.81 -4.62
N GLY A 203 3.08 13.79 -3.84
CA GLY A 203 3.96 14.68 -3.06
C GLY A 203 4.48 14.05 -1.77
N ASP A 204 3.86 12.94 -1.36
CA ASP A 204 4.17 12.13 -0.18
C ASP A 204 5.08 10.93 -0.49
N LEU A 205 5.34 10.65 -1.77
CA LEU A 205 6.19 9.53 -2.22
C LEU A 205 7.25 10.01 -3.22
N ASP A 206 8.50 10.10 -2.76
CA ASP A 206 9.63 10.55 -3.56
C ASP A 206 10.94 9.83 -3.20
N GLU A 207 12.01 10.05 -3.98
CA GLU A 207 13.33 9.41 -3.78
C GLU A 207 13.94 9.66 -2.39
N SER A 208 13.51 10.68 -1.64
CA SER A 208 13.91 10.86 -0.24
C SER A 208 13.57 9.66 0.65
N LEU A 209 12.59 8.84 0.25
CA LEU A 209 12.15 7.63 0.95
C LEU A 209 13.03 6.41 0.70
N TYR A 210 14.07 6.47 -0.12
CA TYR A 210 15.01 5.34 -0.20
C TYR A 210 15.77 5.13 1.12
N TRP A 211 16.17 6.24 1.76
CA TRP A 211 16.87 6.28 3.06
C TRP A 211 16.37 7.49 3.88
N PRO A 212 15.11 7.48 4.32
CA PRO A 212 14.51 8.63 4.96
C PRO A 212 15.07 8.83 6.37
N SER A 213 15.08 10.08 6.82
CA SER A 213 15.24 10.39 8.23
C SER A 213 13.93 10.19 8.98
N ALA A 214 13.98 10.06 10.31
CA ALA A 214 12.79 10.06 11.16
C ALA A 214 11.86 11.28 10.95
N SER A 215 12.42 12.43 10.56
CA SER A 215 11.64 13.65 10.25
C SER A 215 10.97 13.62 8.87
N THR A 216 11.39 12.72 7.98
CA THR A 216 10.75 12.51 6.68
C THR A 216 9.61 11.51 6.82
N ASP A 217 9.89 10.36 7.42
CA ASP A 217 8.90 9.34 7.74
C ASP A 217 9.35 8.60 8.99
N VAL A 218 8.50 8.53 10.01
CA VAL A 218 8.87 7.90 11.29
C VAL A 218 8.98 6.38 11.17
N HIS A 219 8.12 5.74 10.37
CA HIS A 219 8.09 4.29 10.20
C HIS A 219 9.30 3.82 9.38
N MET A 220 9.51 4.43 8.23
CA MET A 220 10.62 4.09 7.33
C MET A 220 11.96 4.61 7.86
N GLY A 221 11.99 5.79 8.49
CA GLY A 221 13.23 6.46 8.90
C GLY A 221 13.72 6.14 10.31
N SER A 222 12.82 5.79 11.24
CA SER A 222 13.22 5.38 12.62
C SER A 222 13.25 3.87 12.80
N TYR A 223 12.38 3.16 12.08
CA TYR A 223 12.15 1.73 12.28
C TYR A 223 12.50 0.88 11.06
N ASP A 224 13.04 1.50 10.00
CA ASP A 224 13.47 0.85 8.76
C ASP A 224 12.37 0.00 8.10
N PHE A 225 11.13 0.49 8.16
CA PHE A 225 10.04 -0.14 7.44
C PHE A 225 10.30 -0.08 5.93
N ILE A 226 9.95 -1.17 5.27
CA ILE A 226 9.78 -1.27 3.82
C ILE A 226 8.28 -1.24 3.51
N CYS A 227 7.93 -1.03 2.24
CA CYS A 227 6.55 -0.83 1.83
C CYS A 227 5.63 -1.99 2.27
N ILE A 228 6.11 -3.22 2.15
CA ILE A 228 5.34 -4.44 2.44
C ILE A 228 5.13 -4.71 3.95
N ASP A 229 5.78 -3.97 4.85
CA ASP A 229 5.51 -4.11 6.29
C ASP A 229 4.09 -3.61 6.62
N CYS A 230 3.64 -2.57 5.93
CA CYS A 230 2.26 -2.06 5.98
C CYS A 230 1.41 -2.61 4.84
N HIS A 231 1.93 -2.59 3.61
CA HIS A 231 1.29 -3.08 2.39
C HIS A 231 1.49 -4.58 2.24
N GLN A 232 1.01 -5.34 3.23
CA GLN A 232 1.13 -6.79 3.27
C GLN A 232 0.49 -7.41 2.04
N ALA A 233 1.10 -8.45 1.49
CA ALA A 233 0.58 -9.15 0.32
C ALA A 233 0.21 -10.59 0.67
N GLN A 234 -0.95 -11.03 0.21
CA GLN A 234 -1.35 -12.43 0.18
C GLN A 234 -1.65 -12.79 -1.27
N ASP A 235 -1.09 -13.89 -1.77
CA ASP A 235 -1.29 -14.35 -3.15
C ASP A 235 -1.05 -13.22 -4.18
N HIS A 236 0.06 -12.50 -3.98
CA HIS A 236 0.47 -11.26 -4.67
C HIS A 236 -0.52 -10.08 -4.65
N GLU A 237 -1.68 -10.20 -4.00
CA GLU A 237 -2.60 -9.09 -3.76
C GLU A 237 -2.04 -8.18 -2.66
N ILE A 238 -1.38 -7.10 -3.08
CA ILE A 238 -0.79 -6.10 -2.19
C ILE A 238 -1.89 -5.25 -1.53
N LYS A 239 -1.99 -5.30 -0.20
CA LYS A 239 -2.90 -4.48 0.61
C LYS A 239 -2.64 -3.00 0.38
N GLY A 240 -3.69 -2.20 0.45
CA GLY A 240 -3.65 -0.76 0.27
C GLY A 240 -4.42 -0.35 -0.96
N ARG A 241 -5.19 0.72 -0.82
CA ARG A 241 -6.02 1.25 -1.90
C ARG A 241 -5.57 2.67 -2.22
N SER A 242 -5.67 3.02 -3.49
CA SER A 242 -5.60 4.40 -3.93
C SER A 242 -6.94 4.77 -4.53
N ILE A 243 -7.41 5.99 -4.27
CA ILE A 243 -8.60 6.56 -4.90
C ILE A 243 -8.51 6.54 -6.44
N SER A 244 -7.29 6.43 -6.98
CA SER A 244 -7.06 6.28 -8.41
C SER A 244 -7.30 4.87 -8.95
N VAL A 245 -7.55 3.85 -8.13
CA VAL A 245 -7.78 2.46 -8.59
C VAL A 245 -8.83 1.70 -7.76
N SER A 246 -9.40 2.32 -6.73
CA SER A 246 -10.48 1.74 -5.92
C SER A 246 -11.43 2.81 -5.40
N LEU A 247 -12.68 2.39 -5.14
CA LEU A 247 -13.76 3.22 -4.58
C LEU A 247 -14.37 2.64 -3.30
N ASP A 248 -13.86 1.50 -2.82
CA ASP A 248 -14.25 0.87 -1.55
C ASP A 248 -13.05 0.78 -0.58
N ASP A 249 -13.30 0.23 0.61
CA ASP A 249 -12.33 0.09 1.70
C ASP A 249 -11.94 -1.37 2.02
N ALA A 250 -12.37 -2.35 1.22
CA ALA A 250 -12.25 -3.78 1.54
C ALA A 250 -10.81 -4.31 1.69
N ASN A 251 -9.83 -3.64 1.06
CA ASN A 251 -8.40 -4.00 1.09
C ASN A 251 -7.50 -2.82 1.53
N GLN A 252 -8.03 -1.94 2.40
CA GLN A 252 -7.36 -0.71 2.85
C GLN A 252 -6.34 -1.00 3.97
N VAL A 253 -5.19 -0.32 3.95
CA VAL A 253 -4.26 -0.26 5.10
C VAL A 253 -4.75 0.79 6.08
N TYR A 254 -4.85 0.42 7.35
CA TYR A 254 -5.26 1.32 8.42
C TYR A 254 -4.13 1.50 9.43
N CYS A 255 -4.06 2.68 10.05
CA CYS A 255 -3.19 2.90 11.21
C CYS A 255 -3.53 1.89 12.32
N THR A 256 -4.81 1.52 12.41
CA THR A 256 -5.34 0.58 13.40
C THR A 256 -4.99 -0.87 13.16
N ASP A 257 -4.32 -1.19 12.05
CA ASP A 257 -3.70 -2.51 11.87
C ASP A 257 -2.55 -2.73 12.88
N CYS A 258 -1.94 -1.65 13.39
CA CYS A 258 -0.86 -1.70 14.38
C CYS A 258 -1.12 -0.83 15.62
N HIS A 259 -2.00 0.17 15.55
CA HIS A 259 -2.21 1.17 16.60
C HIS A 259 -3.62 1.07 17.19
N ASP A 260 -3.76 1.07 18.52
CA ASP A 260 -5.10 1.17 19.12
C ASP A 260 -5.76 2.55 18.85
N ASP A 261 -7.08 2.61 18.92
CA ASP A 261 -7.82 3.87 18.86
C ASP A 261 -7.69 4.71 20.15
N ASP A 262 -7.25 4.11 21.26
CA ASP A 262 -7.12 4.74 22.59
C ASP A 262 -5.63 4.93 22.99
N LEU A 263 -4.83 5.52 22.09
CA LEU A 263 -3.39 5.70 22.31
C LEU A 263 -2.99 7.04 22.93
N HIS A 264 -3.84 8.06 22.80
CA HIS A 264 -3.47 9.40 23.26
C HIS A 264 -3.69 9.53 24.76
N GLN A 265 -2.72 10.12 25.48
CA GLN A 265 -2.87 10.44 26.90
C GLN A 265 -4.02 11.43 27.17
N ASP A 266 -4.36 12.27 26.18
CA ASP A 266 -5.50 13.17 26.23
C ASP A 266 -6.72 12.51 25.59
N GLU A 267 -7.68 12.09 26.41
CA GLU A 267 -8.92 11.44 25.97
C GLU A 267 -9.68 12.26 24.91
N ARG A 268 -9.51 13.59 24.89
CA ARG A 268 -10.14 14.44 23.87
C ARG A 268 -9.60 14.10 22.48
N LEU A 269 -8.33 13.73 22.34
CA LEU A 269 -7.74 13.33 21.06
C LEU A 269 -8.28 11.96 20.63
N ASN A 270 -8.45 11.02 21.55
CA ASN A 270 -9.09 9.72 21.24
C ASN A 270 -10.54 9.93 20.75
N ALA A 271 -11.27 10.88 21.33
CA ALA A 271 -12.61 11.24 20.85
C ALA A 271 -12.63 11.84 19.42
N HIS A 272 -11.51 12.37 18.90
CA HIS A 272 -11.45 12.86 17.52
C HIS A 272 -11.33 11.73 16.49
N VAL A 273 -10.81 10.56 16.88
CA VAL A 273 -10.56 9.43 15.95
C VAL A 273 -11.86 8.94 15.29
N GLU A 274 -13.02 9.13 15.95
CA GLU A 274 -14.34 8.83 15.39
C GLU A 274 -14.71 9.68 14.16
N THR A 275 -14.06 10.84 13.95
CA THR A 275 -14.45 11.82 12.91
C THR A 275 -13.26 12.30 12.07
N VAL A 276 -12.05 12.31 12.62
CA VAL A 276 -10.85 12.83 11.98
C VAL A 276 -9.87 11.69 11.76
N ALA A 277 -9.52 11.43 10.50
CA ALA A 277 -8.53 10.42 10.15
C ALA A 277 -7.16 10.77 10.74
N CYS A 278 -6.44 9.75 11.24
CA CYS A 278 -5.12 9.88 11.88
C CYS A 278 -4.13 10.69 11.03
N GLN A 279 -4.13 10.46 9.71
CA GLN A 279 -3.29 11.13 8.73
C GLN A 279 -3.43 12.65 8.78
N THR A 280 -4.62 13.18 9.10
CA THR A 280 -4.89 14.63 9.18
C THR A 280 -4.03 15.33 10.24
N CYS A 281 -3.71 14.63 11.33
CA CYS A 281 -2.91 15.18 12.42
C CYS A 281 -1.45 14.73 12.37
N HIS A 282 -1.18 13.53 11.83
CA HIS A 282 0.15 12.92 11.84
C HIS A 282 0.94 13.12 10.54
N ILE A 283 0.35 13.74 9.52
CA ILE A 283 1.02 14.11 8.25
C ILE A 283 0.71 15.59 7.95
N PRO A 284 1.34 16.54 8.67
CA PRO A 284 1.03 17.98 8.59
C PRO A 284 1.61 18.70 7.36
#